data_AF-A0A961H7N6-F1
#
_entry.id   AF-A0A961H7N6-F1
#
_cell.length_a   1.000
_cell.length_b   1.000
_cell.length_c   1.000
_cell.angle_alpha   90.00
_cell.angle_beta   90.00
_cell.angle_gamma   90.00
#
_symmetry.space_group_name_H-M   'P 1'
#
loop_
_entity.id
_entity.type
_entity.pdbx_description
1 polymer ?
#
loop_
_entity_poly.entity_id
_entity_poly.type
_entity_poly.pdbx_seq_one_letter_code
_entity_poly.pdbx_strand_id
1 'polypeptide(L)' 'MIRHVVVLTLTETTPRDHAERIVAELRGLPGSIPELVDYRVGVDLGLAEGNATIAVTADFADADGWATYRDHPDHV' A
#
# COMPACT_ATOMS: atom_id res chain seq x y z
N MET A 1 -14.78 -10.59 -4.87
CA MET A 1 -14.03 -9.32 -4.84
C MET A 1 -13.68 -9.00 -3.39
N ILE A 2 -12.40 -8.82 -3.11
CA ILE A 2 -11.85 -8.51 -1.79
C ILE A 2 -11.12 -7.19 -1.88
N ARG A 3 -11.34 -6.30 -0.91
CA ARG A 3 -10.56 -5.07 -0.73
C ARG A 3 -9.69 -5.19 0.51
N HIS A 4 -8.38 -5.14 0.31
CA HIS A 4 -7.40 -5.02 1.37
C HIS A 4 -7.06 -3.55 1.59
N VAL A 5 -7.14 -3.10 2.84
CA VAL A 5 -6.87 -1.70 3.22
C VAL A 5 -5.77 -1.69 4.27
N VAL A 6 -4.73 -0.89 4.01
CA VAL A 6 -3.63 -0.67 4.96
C VAL A 6 -3.52 0.82 5.22
N VAL A 7 -3.45 1.18 6.49
CA VAL A 7 -3.08 2.53 6.94
C VAL A 7 -1.85 2.41 7.82
N LEU A 8 -0.82 3.19 7.51
CA LEU A 8 0.46 3.15 8.22
C LEU A 8 0.71 4.50 8.88
N THR A 9 1.02 4.48 10.17
CA THR A 9 1.56 5.64 10.88
C THR A 9 3.05 5.40 11.07
N LEU A 10 3.89 6.20 10.41
CA LEU A 10 5.33 6.10 10.55
C LEU A 10 5.77 6.67 11.90
N THR A 11 6.82 6.12 12.49
CA THR A 11 7.37 6.64 13.74
C THR A 11 7.97 8.03 13.51
N GLU A 12 7.99 8.88 14.53
CA GLU A 12 8.56 10.23 14.46
C GLU A 12 10.07 10.24 14.11
N THR A 13 10.76 9.13 14.37
CA THR A 13 12.17 8.93 14.00
C THR A 13 12.38 8.56 12.54
N THR A 14 11.30 8.33 11.78
CA THR A 14 11.38 8.00 10.36
C THR A 14 11.79 9.24 9.55
N PRO A 15 12.81 9.14 8.66
CA PRO A 15 13.20 10.24 7.78
C PRO A 15 12.03 10.79 6.96
N ARG A 16 12.02 12.12 6.75
CA ARG A 16 10.88 12.83 6.13
C ARG A 16 10.57 12.34 4.70
N ASP A 17 11.57 11.87 3.95
CA ASP A 17 11.45 11.38 2.57
C ASP A 17 11.02 9.91 2.49
N HIS A 18 11.06 9.15 3.59
CA HIS A 18 10.73 7.72 3.56
C HIS A 18 9.27 7.46 3.19
N ALA A 19 8.33 8.32 3.59
CA ALA A 19 6.93 8.15 3.22
C ALA A 19 6.75 8.16 1.69
N GLU A 20 7.36 9.14 1.02
CA GLU A 20 7.30 9.27 -0.44
C GLU A 20 7.99 8.09 -1.13
N ARG A 21 9.12 7.62 -0.59
CA ARG A 21 9.83 6.44 -1.11
C ARG A 21 8.99 5.17 -0.98
N ILE A 22 8.39 4.91 0.19
CA ILE A 22 7.48 3.77 0.39
C ILE A 22 6.34 3.82 -0.64
N VAL A 23 5.70 4.98 -0.81
CA VAL A 23 4.61 5.14 -1.78
C VAL A 23 5.09 4.90 -3.22
N ALA A 24 6.29 5.36 -3.59
CA ALA A 24 6.86 5.14 -4.91
C ALA A 24 7.11 3.66 -5.22
N GLU A 25 7.73 2.92 -4.29
CA GLU A 25 8.01 1.49 -4.45
C GLU A 25 6.71 0.68 -4.52
N LEU A 26 5.75 0.95 -3.62
CA LEU A 26 4.46 0.24 -3.62
C LEU A 26 3.71 0.44 -4.94
N ARG A 27 3.76 1.64 -5.54
CA ARG A 27 3.14 1.89 -6.85
C ARG A 27 3.75 1.07 -7.99
N GLY A 28 4.92 0.47 -7.81
CA GLY A 28 5.52 -0.47 -8.75
C GLY A 28 4.90 -1.86 -8.74
N LEU A 29 4.27 -2.29 -7.63
CA LEU A 29 3.76 -3.65 -7.45
C LEU A 29 2.78 -4.14 -8.54
N PRO A 30 1.86 -3.31 -9.07
CA PRO A 30 0.99 -3.75 -10.17
C PRO A 30 1.75 -4.17 -11.44
N GLY A 31 3.01 -3.75 -11.61
CA GLY A 31 3.87 -4.19 -12.71
C GLY A 31 4.37 -5.63 -12.55
N SER A 32 4.38 -6.16 -11.33
CA SER A 32 4.89 -7.50 -11.01
C SER A 32 3.80 -8.49 -10.59
N ILE A 33 2.66 -8.01 -10.07
CA ILE A 33 1.61 -8.85 -9.45
C ILE A 33 0.28 -8.68 -10.22
N PRO A 34 -0.03 -9.54 -11.19
CA PRO A 34 -1.24 -9.44 -12.02
C PRO A 34 -2.56 -9.56 -11.25
N GLU A 35 -2.55 -10.15 -10.06
CA GLU A 35 -3.73 -10.34 -9.20
C GLU A 35 -4.23 -9.03 -8.58
N LEU A 36 -3.45 -7.95 -8.63
CA LEU A 36 -3.86 -6.60 -8.23
C LEU A 36 -4.80 -5.99 -9.29
N VAL A 37 -6.11 -6.04 -9.04
CA VAL A 37 -7.14 -5.52 -9.95
C VAL A 37 -7.19 -3.98 -9.93
N ASP A 38 -7.08 -3.38 -8.75
CA ASP A 38 -6.88 -1.94 -8.56
C ASP A 38 -5.92 -1.74 -7.37
N TYR A 39 -5.01 -0.78 -7.49
CA TYR A 39 -4.02 -0.52 -6.45
C TYR A 39 -3.78 0.98 -6.33
N ARG A 40 -4.12 1.55 -5.17
CA ARG A 40 -3.96 2.98 -4.87
C ARG A 40 -3.14 3.15 -3.63
N VAL A 41 -2.16 4.04 -3.73
CA VAL A 41 -1.25 4.37 -2.64
C VAL A 41 -1.04 5.87 -2.57
N GLY A 42 -1.08 6.43 -1.38
CA GLY A 42 -0.87 7.86 -1.16
C GLY A 42 -0.31 8.19 0.21
N VAL A 43 0.41 9.30 0.28
CA VAL A 43 0.79 9.97 1.53
C VAL A 43 -0.38 10.85 1.95
N ASP A 44 -0.63 10.91 3.26
CA ASP A 44 -1.64 11.81 3.83
C ASP A 44 -1.33 13.28 3.53
N LEU A 45 -2.38 14.08 3.35
CA LEU A 45 -2.29 15.49 3.00
C LEU A 45 -2.27 16.43 4.22
N GLY A 46 -2.36 15.90 5.44
CA GLY A 46 -2.39 16.69 6.67
C GLY A 46 -3.66 17.53 6.84
N LEU A 47 -4.76 17.15 6.19
CA LEU A 47 -6.01 17.92 6.21
C LEU A 47 -6.82 17.73 7.51
N ALA A 48 -6.54 16.66 8.28
CA ALA A 48 -7.18 16.37 9.55
C ALA A 48 -6.15 15.90 10.59
N GLU A 49 -6.33 16.35 11.83
CA GLU A 49 -5.48 15.95 12.95
C GLU A 49 -5.68 14.47 13.30
N GLY A 50 -4.59 13.77 13.61
CA GLY A 50 -4.61 12.35 13.99
C GLY A 50 -4.64 11.38 12.80
N ASN A 51 -4.56 11.86 11.55
CA ASN A 51 -4.43 11.00 10.38
C ASN A 51 -3.15 10.15 10.43
N ALA A 52 -3.25 8.96 9.83
CA ALA A 52 -2.09 8.13 9.52
C ALA A 52 -1.22 8.77 8.44
N THR A 53 -0.03 8.23 8.20
CA THR A 53 0.95 8.79 7.25
C THR A 53 0.72 8.31 5.81
N ILE A 54 0.35 7.04 5.62
CA ILE A 54 0.19 6.40 4.30
C ILE A 54 -1.10 5.59 4.29
N ALA A 55 -1.78 5.58 3.15
CA ALA A 55 -2.89 4.67 2.86
C ALA A 55 -2.62 3.84 1.60
N VAL A 56 -2.99 2.56 1.67
CA VAL A 56 -2.99 1.61 0.55
C VAL A 56 -4.38 0.98 0.44
N THR A 57 -4.91 0.91 -0.78
CA THR A 57 -6.05 0.05 -1.11
C THR A 57 -5.67 -0.88 -2.26
N ALA A 58 -5.90 -2.17 -2.07
CA ALA A 58 -5.65 -3.21 -3.06
C ALA A 58 -6.92 -4.03 -3.26
N ASP A 59 -7.37 -4.14 -4.51
CA ASP A 59 -8.54 -4.92 -4.89
C ASP A 59 -8.11 -6.22 -5.57
N PHE A 60 -8.76 -7.32 -5.18
CA PHE A 60 -8.54 -8.67 -5.71
C PHE A 60 -9.86 -9.28 -6.16
N ALA A 61 -9.80 -10.17 -7.17
CA ALA A 61 -10.97 -10.91 -7.63
C ALA A 61 -11.52 -11.84 -6.53
N ASP A 62 -10.64 -12.54 -5.82
CA ASP A 62 -10.94 -13.57 -4.83
C ASP A 62 -9.82 -13.72 -3.79
N ALA A 63 -9.95 -14.73 -2.91
CA ALA A 63 -9.01 -15.00 -1.83
C ALA A 63 -7.68 -15.57 -2.31
N ASP A 64 -7.67 -16.31 -3.42
CA ASP A 64 -6.45 -16.88 -4.00
C ASP A 64 -5.58 -15.75 -4.57
N GLY A 65 -6.19 -14.79 -5.27
CA GLY A 65 -5.48 -13.59 -5.75
C GLY A 65 -4.86 -12.76 -4.63
N TRP A 66 -5.59 -12.61 -3.51
CA TRP A 66 -5.04 -11.96 -2.31
C TRP A 66 -3.88 -12.75 -1.69
N ALA A 67 -3.97 -14.08 -1.63
CA ALA A 67 -2.91 -14.93 -1.08
C ALA A 67 -1.64 -14.86 -1.94
N THR A 68 -1.77 -14.89 -3.28
CA THR A 68 -0.65 -14.70 -4.21
C THR A 68 0.05 -13.37 -3.95
N TYR A 69 -0.69 -12.26 -3.85
CA TYR A 69 -0.13 -10.95 -3.51
C TYR A 69 0.60 -10.95 -2.17
N ARG A 70 -0.03 -11.48 -1.12
CA ARG A 70 0.53 -11.50 0.24
C ARG A 70 1.89 -12.18 0.29
N ASP A 71 2.04 -13.28 -0.43
CA ASP A 71 3.22 -14.14 -0.40
C ASP A 71 4.22 -13.82 -1.54
N HIS A 72 3.92 -12.84 -2.40
CA HIS A 72 4.77 -12.50 -3.55
C HIS A 72 6.12 -11.92 -3.10
N PRO A 73 7.27 -12.32 -3.69
CA PRO A 73 8.59 -11.81 -3.29
C PRO A 73 8.73 -10.29 -3.35
N ASP A 74 8.13 -9.64 -4.35
CA ASP A 74 8.17 -8.17 -4.46
C ASP A 74 7.30 -7.47 -3.41
N HIS A 75 6.38 -8.18 -2.74
CA HIS A 75 5.56 -7.64 -1.65
C HIS A 75 6.20 -7.80 -0.26
N VAL A 76 7.02 -8.85 -0.06
CA VAL A 76 7.59 -9.25 1.25
C VAL A 76 8.85 -8.45 1.62
#